data_AF-A0A9D2I5U9-F1
#
_entry.id   AF-A0A9D2I5U9-F1
#
_cell.length_a   1.000
_cell.length_b   1.000
_cell.length_c   1.000
_cell.angle_alpha   90.00
_cell.angle_beta   90.00
_cell.angle_gamma   90.00
#
_symmetry.space_group_name_H-M   'P 1'
#
loop_
_entity.id
_entity.type
_entity.pdbx_description
1 polymer ?
#
loop_
_entity_poly.entity_id
_entity_poly.type
_entity_poly.pdbx_seq_one_letter_code
_entity_poly.pdbx_strand_id
1 'polypeptide(L)' 'MDDRTVIYNLQRDMWRMTEKYGYEKLTDEQWERFVEDGYALQAKYRKVNRNAELLMRDMFRAVQEYYIRKKEG' A
#
# COMPACT_ATOMS: atom_id res chain seq x y z
N MET A 1 -7.76 17.51 -8.66
CA MET A 1 -8.08 17.00 -7.31
C MET A 1 -7.17 17.75 -6.36
N ASP A 2 -7.71 18.31 -5.28
CA ASP A 2 -6.89 18.98 -4.26
C ASP A 2 -6.09 17.96 -3.43
N ASP A 3 -4.99 18.41 -2.83
CA ASP A 3 -4.06 17.54 -2.09
C ASP A 3 -4.72 16.83 -0.92
N ARG A 4 -5.68 17.48 -0.22
CA ARG A 4 -6.41 16.86 0.89
C ARG A 4 -7.19 15.64 0.41
N THR A 5 -7.89 15.75 -0.72
CA THR A 5 -8.63 14.63 -1.30
C THR A 5 -7.71 13.51 -1.77
N VAL A 6 -6.54 13.84 -2.34
CA VAL A 6 -5.54 12.84 -2.76
C VAL A 6 -5.01 12.06 -1.54
N ILE A 7 -4.59 12.77 -0.49
CA ILE A 7 -4.05 12.16 0.73
C ILE A 7 -5.12 11.28 1.41
N TYR A 8 -6.35 11.77 1.52
CA TYR A 8 -7.46 11.00 2.09
C TYR A 8 -7.72 9.69 1.34
N ASN A 9 -7.82 9.77 0.00
CA ASN A 9 -8.07 8.59 -0.82
C ASN A 9 -6.91 7.58 -0.71
N LEU A 10 -5.68 8.07 -0.63
CA LEU A 10 -4.49 7.23 -0.50
C LEU A 10 -4.51 6.46 0.82
N GLN A 11 -4.69 7.16 1.94
CA GLN A 11 -4.78 6.51 3.25
C GLN A 11 -5.92 5.49 3.30
N ARG A 12 -7.07 5.82 2.71
CA ARG A 12 -8.21 4.90 2.63
C ARG A 12 -7.90 3.66 1.77
N ASP A 13 -7.24 3.83 0.63
CA ASP A 13 -6.87 2.72 -0.23
C ASP A 13 -5.83 1.80 0.44
N MET A 14 -4.86 2.38 1.16
CA MET A 14 -3.90 1.63 1.98
C MET A 14 -4.60 0.84 3.09
N TRP A 15 -5.52 1.48 3.81
CA TRP A 15 -6.32 0.83 4.86
C TRP A 15 -7.10 -0.37 4.32
N ARG A 16 -7.80 -0.19 3.19
CA ARG A 16 -8.55 -1.26 2.54
C ARG A 16 -7.65 -2.42 2.10
N MET A 17 -6.44 -2.12 1.65
CA MET A 17 -5.46 -3.15 1.31
C MET A 17 -5.04 -3.93 2.56
N THR A 18 -4.72 -3.26 3.66
CA THR A 18 -4.40 -3.95 4.92
C THR A 18 -5.58 -4.75 5.48
N GLU A 19 -6.81 -4.28 5.35
CA GLU A 19 -8.02 -5.05 5.70
C GLU A 19 -8.18 -6.30 4.83
N LYS A 20 -7.94 -6.19 3.52
CA LYS A 20 -8.08 -7.31 2.57
C LYS A 20 -7.15 -8.48 2.90
N TYR A 21 -5.90 -8.19 3.21
CA TYR A 21 -4.90 -9.23 3.53
C TYR A 21 -4.91 -9.64 5.00
N GLY A 22 -5.59 -8.86 5.85
CA GLY A 22 -5.68 -9.08 7.28
C GLY A 22 -4.41 -8.69 8.01
N TYR A 23 -4.46 -8.82 9.32
CA TYR A 23 -3.37 -8.37 10.20
C TYR A 23 -2.41 -9.50 10.58
N GLU A 24 -2.60 -10.71 10.05
CA GLU A 24 -1.77 -11.88 10.34
C GLU A 24 -0.54 -12.02 9.45
N LYS A 25 0.30 -13.03 9.72
CA LYS A 25 1.39 -13.38 8.81
C LYS A 25 0.79 -13.77 7.45
N LEU A 26 1.30 -13.15 6.39
CA LEU A 26 0.91 -13.50 5.03
C LEU A 26 1.64 -14.78 4.60
N THR A 27 0.92 -15.67 3.93
CA THR A 27 1.57 -16.74 3.14
C THR A 27 2.34 -16.14 1.97
N ASP A 28 3.22 -16.91 1.34
CA ASP A 28 3.99 -16.43 0.18
C ASP A 28 3.06 -16.02 -0.98
N GLU A 29 1.98 -16.77 -1.23
CA GLU A 29 0.96 -16.42 -2.23
C GLU A 29 0.21 -15.13 -1.88
N GLN A 30 -0.13 -14.94 -0.60
CA GLN A 30 -0.75 -13.69 -0.14
C GLN A 30 0.21 -12.51 -0.26
N TRP A 31 1.49 -12.72 0.01
CA TRP A 31 2.54 -11.72 -0.13
C TRP A 31 2.71 -11.27 -1.59
N GLU A 32 2.79 -12.20 -2.53
CA GLU A 32 2.90 -11.88 -3.96
C GLU A 32 1.72 -11.02 -4.43
N ARG A 33 0.49 -11.43 -4.08
CA ARG A 33 -0.72 -10.66 -4.40
C ARG A 33 -0.72 -9.28 -3.75
N PHE A 34 -0.27 -9.18 -2.49
CA PHE A 34 -0.16 -7.90 -1.79
C PHE A 34 0.82 -6.95 -2.49
N VAL A 35 1.94 -7.48 -2.98
CA VAL A 35 2.91 -6.72 -3.77
C VAL A 35 2.33 -6.24 -5.09
N GLU A 36 1.61 -7.10 -5.80
CA GLU A 36 0.96 -6.76 -7.07
C GLU A 36 -0.10 -5.65 -6.90
N ASP A 37 -0.99 -5.80 -5.91
CA ASP A 37 -2.01 -4.80 -5.57
C ASP A 37 -1.39 -3.45 -5.19
N GLY A 38 -0.30 -3.46 -4.41
CA GLY A 38 0.43 -2.26 -4.04
C GLY A 38 1.00 -1.53 -5.26
N TYR A 39 1.60 -2.26 -6.21
CA TYR A 39 2.09 -1.65 -7.46
C TYR A 39 0.95 -1.13 -8.35
N ALA A 40 -0.21 -1.79 -8.38
CA ALA A 40 -1.37 -1.28 -9.08
C ALA A 40 -1.87 0.05 -8.47
N LEU A 41 -1.88 0.16 -7.14
CA LEU A 41 -2.20 1.41 -6.44
C LEU A 41 -1.15 2.50 -6.70
N GLN A 42 0.15 2.16 -6.70
CA GLN A 42 1.21 3.12 -7.06
C GLN A 42 1.00 3.68 -8.47
N ALA A 43 0.69 2.81 -9.45
CA ALA A 43 0.40 3.21 -10.82
C ALA A 43 -0.85 4.10 -10.93
N LYS A 44 -1.88 3.85 -10.10
CA LYS A 44 -3.05 4.75 -9.97
C LYS A 44 -2.64 6.14 -9.49
N TYR A 45 -1.87 6.25 -8.42
CA TYR A 45 -1.44 7.55 -7.88
C TYR A 45 -0.43 8.28 -8.77
N ARG A 46 0.34 7.55 -9.58
CA ARG A 46 1.21 8.13 -10.62
C ARG A 46 0.44 8.95 -11.66
N LYS A 47 -0.80 8.56 -11.97
CA LYS A 47 -1.68 9.29 -12.89
C LYS A 47 -2.22 10.59 -12.28
N VAL A 48 -2.16 10.73 -10.95
CA VAL A 48 -2.58 11.95 -10.25
C VAL A 48 -1.48 13.00 -10.33
N ASN A 49 -0.30 12.70 -9.77
CA ASN A 49 0.95 13.46 -9.92
C ASN A 49 2.12 12.69 -9.28
N ARG A 50 3.34 13.20 -9.45
CA ARG A 50 4.56 12.58 -8.90
C ARG A 50 4.60 12.55 -7.37
N ASN A 51 4.14 13.60 -6.69
CA ASN A 51 4.17 13.66 -5.23
C ASN A 51 3.23 12.63 -4.60
N ALA A 52 2.05 12.41 -5.19
CA ALA A 52 1.08 11.42 -4.75
C ALA A 52 1.61 9.99 -4.91
N GLU A 53 2.31 9.72 -6.01
CA GLU A 53 2.96 8.42 -6.23
C GLU A 53 4.10 8.16 -5.26
N LEU A 54 4.95 9.16 -4.99
CA LEU A 54 6.02 9.04 -4.00
C LEU A 54 5.44 8.78 -2.60
N LEU A 55 4.41 9.54 -2.23
CA LEU A 55 3.71 9.36 -0.96
C LEU A 55 3.13 7.94 -0.83
N MET A 56 2.53 7.41 -1.90
CA MET A 56 2.02 6.04 -1.91
C MET A 56 3.15 5.04 -1.71
N ARG A 57 4.21 5.16 -2.52
CA ARG A 57 5.37 4.25 -2.49
C ARG A 57 5.99 4.18 -1.10
N ASP A 58 6.16 5.32 -0.45
CA ASP A 58 6.80 5.40 0.85
C ASP A 58 5.92 4.79 1.96
N MET A 59 4.60 5.01 1.91
CA MET A 59 3.66 4.32 2.80
C MET A 59 3.61 2.81 2.54
N PHE A 60 3.57 2.40 1.28
CA PHE A 60 3.52 1.00 0.92
C PHE A 60 4.76 0.24 1.41
N ARG A 61 5.93 0.84 1.25
CA ARG A 61 7.18 0.32 1.81
C ARG A 61 7.10 0.13 3.33
N ALA A 62 6.55 1.09 4.06
CA ALA A 62 6.39 0.97 5.51
C ALA A 62 5.50 -0.23 5.90
N VAL A 63 4.42 -0.47 5.15
CA VAL A 63 3.53 -1.63 5.38
C VAL A 63 4.21 -2.95 4.99
N GLN A 64 4.98 -2.97 3.89
CA GLN A 64 5.79 -4.14 3.51
C GLN A 64 6.77 -4.51 4.63
N GLU A 65 7.49 -3.52 5.17
CA GLU A 65 8.42 -3.74 6.28
C GLU A 65 7.73 -4.27 7.54
N TYR A 66 6.49 -3.84 7.83
CA TYR A 66 5.70 -4.39 8.93
C TYR A 66 5.43 -5.89 8.76
N TYR A 67 4.95 -6.32 7.59
CA TYR A 67 4.66 -7.74 7.32
C TYR A 67 5.93 -8.60 7.28
N ILE A 68 7.06 -8.06 6.76
CA ILE A 68 8.36 -8.76 6.78
C ILE A 68 8.80 -9.04 8.21
N ARG A 69 8.77 -8.02 9.09
CA ARG A 69 9.11 -8.19 10.52
C ARG A 69 8.17 -9.18 11.21
N LYS A 70 6.88 -9.16 10.85
CA LYS A 70 5.91 -10.13 11.37
C LYS A 70 6.19 -11.55 10.87
N LYS A 71 6.78 -11.75 9.69
CA LYS A 71 7.20 -13.09 9.22
C LYS A 71 8.32 -13.65 10.10
N GLU A 72 9.28 -12.81 10.47
CA GLU A 72 10.49 -13.15 11.24
C GLU A 72 10.24 -13.47 12.73
N GLY A 73 9.29 -12.78 13.38
CA GLY A 73 8.92 -13.01 14.79
C GLY A 73 7.80 -14.02 14.95
#